data_AF-A0A353EXN7-F1
#
_entry.id   AF-A0A353EXN7-F1
#
_cell.length_a   1.000
_cell.length_b   1.000
_cell.length_c   1.000
_cell.angle_alpha   90.00
_cell.angle_beta   90.00
_cell.angle_gamma   90.00
#
_symmetry.space_group_name_H-M   'P 1'
#
loop_
_entity.id
_entity.type
_entity.pdbx_description
1 polymer ?
#
loop_
_entity_poly.entity_id
_entity_poly.type
_entity_poly.pdbx_seq_one_letter_code
_entity_poly.pdbx_strand_id
1 'polypeptide(L)'
;FPPLSEAMQEKTFFEFGSAEEHLKYRAAVRKAYPKGRYPIFEGHNHMQYQIRDPKGFAEMLRAVAESGELPNLPFLRADRQGKDEAHEGHKTE
;
A
#
# COMPACT_ATOMS: atom_id res chain seq x y z
N PHE A 1 -9.47 3.30 14.07
CA PHE A 1 -9.21 4.25 12.98
C PHE A 1 -10.54 4.89 12.55
N PRO A 2 -10.57 6.13 12.08
CA PRO A 2 -11.81 6.76 11.61
C PRO A 2 -12.40 6.00 10.42
N PRO A 3 -13.73 5.91 10.28
CA PRO A 3 -14.34 5.19 9.16
C PRO A 3 -14.03 5.87 7.83
N LEU A 4 -13.72 5.07 6.79
CA LEU A 4 -13.62 5.50 5.40
C LEU A 4 -14.64 4.71 4.58
N SER A 5 -15.38 5.38 3.70
CA SER A 5 -16.26 4.68 2.76
C SER A 5 -15.44 3.79 1.82
N GLU A 6 -16.05 2.75 1.27
CA GLU A 6 -15.38 1.83 0.33
C GLU A 6 -14.75 2.60 -0.85
N ALA A 7 -15.49 3.52 -1.46
CA ALA A 7 -15.01 4.36 -2.55
C ALA A 7 -13.81 5.25 -2.17
N MET A 8 -13.69 5.66 -0.89
CA MET A 8 -12.51 6.38 -0.41
C MET A 8 -11.34 5.42 -0.16
N GLN A 9 -11.60 4.24 0.40
CA GLN A 9 -10.55 3.24 0.63
C GLN A 9 -9.87 2.82 -0.67
N GLU A 10 -10.62 2.53 -1.73
CA GLU A 10 -10.09 2.11 -3.03
C GLU A 10 -9.11 3.11 -3.67
N LYS A 11 -9.24 4.39 -3.30
CA LYS A 11 -8.43 5.53 -3.76
C LYS A 11 -7.34 5.94 -2.75
N THR A 12 -7.27 5.28 -1.60
CA THR A 12 -6.34 5.63 -0.53
C THR A 12 -5.11 4.72 -0.57
N PHE A 13 -3.94 5.35 -0.54
CA PHE A 13 -2.65 4.68 -0.39
C PHE A 13 -2.11 4.93 1.01
N PHE A 14 -1.97 3.85 1.80
CA PHE A 14 -1.28 3.84 3.08
C PHE A 14 0.14 3.35 2.86
N GLU A 15 1.06 4.28 2.64
CA GLU A 15 2.47 4.00 2.40
C GLU A 15 3.21 3.64 3.69
N PHE A 16 4.17 2.72 3.57
CA PHE A 16 5.04 2.29 4.66
C PHE A 16 6.49 2.16 4.18
N GLY A 17 7.42 2.80 4.87
CA GLY A 17 8.85 2.54 4.69
C GLY A 17 9.27 1.22 5.35
N SER A 18 10.05 0.38 4.67
CA SER A 18 10.46 -0.91 5.26
C SER A 18 11.53 -0.81 6.34
N ALA A 19 12.21 0.33 6.45
CA ALA A 19 13.13 0.64 7.53
C ALA A 19 12.46 1.36 8.71
N GLU A 20 11.15 1.58 8.66
CA GLU A 20 10.39 2.25 9.72
C GLU A 20 9.92 1.26 10.80
N GLU A 21 10.05 1.67 12.06
CA GLU A 21 9.40 1.02 13.22
C GLU A 21 7.89 0.84 13.02
N HIS A 22 7.24 1.74 12.28
CA HIS A 22 5.80 1.75 12.07
C HIS A 22 5.29 0.68 11.09
N LEU A 23 6.17 -0.02 10.36
CA LEU A 23 5.77 -1.12 9.47
C LEU A 23 4.95 -2.19 10.22
N LYS A 24 5.21 -2.39 11.52
CA LYS A 24 4.45 -3.32 12.39
C LYS A 24 2.94 -3.04 12.42
N TYR A 25 2.52 -1.79 12.18
CA TYR A 25 1.10 -1.42 12.17
C TYR A 25 0.41 -1.69 10.83
N ARG A 26 1.15 -2.03 9.75
CA ARG A 26 0.57 -2.29 8.41
C ARG A 26 -0.55 -3.31 8.45
N ALA A 27 -0.40 -4.40 9.20
CA ALA A 27 -1.44 -5.42 9.35
C ALA A 27 -2.72 -4.88 10.00
N ALA A 28 -2.59 -4.03 11.03
CA ALA A 28 -3.73 -3.41 11.69
C ALA A 28 -4.45 -2.40 10.78
N VAL A 29 -3.71 -1.60 10.00
CA VAL A 29 -4.29 -0.66 9.03
C VAL A 29 -4.98 -1.42 7.88
N ARG A 30 -4.41 -2.54 7.42
CA ARG A 30 -5.03 -3.45 6.44
C ARG A 30 -6.35 -4.03 6.93
N LYS A 31 -6.40 -4.46 8.18
CA LYS A 31 -7.63 -4.97 8.80
C LYS A 31 -8.71 -3.88 8.90
N ALA A 32 -8.31 -2.63 9.14
CA ALA A 32 -9.24 -1.51 9.29
C ALA A 32 -9.77 -1.00 7.94
N TYR A 33 -8.96 -1.04 6.88
CA TYR A 33 -9.32 -0.54 5.54
C TYR A 33 -9.04 -1.58 4.46
N PRO A 34 -9.78 -2.70 4.41
CA PRO A 34 -9.46 -3.85 3.56
C PRO A 34 -9.40 -3.52 2.05
N LYS A 35 -10.02 -2.42 1.61
CA LYS A 35 -10.04 -1.96 0.22
C LYS A 35 -8.94 -0.95 -0.11
N GLY A 36 -8.14 -0.57 0.89
CA GLY A 36 -7.00 0.33 0.74
C GLY A 36 -5.84 -0.29 -0.01
N ARG A 37 -4.87 0.55 -0.37
CA ARG A 37 -3.62 0.13 -1.01
C ARG A 37 -2.46 0.33 -0.05
N TYR A 38 -1.51 -0.59 -0.05
CA TYR A 38 -0.50 -0.70 1.01
C TYR A 38 0.93 -0.85 0.45
N PRO A 39 1.43 0.13 -0.33
CA PRO A 39 2.77 0.05 -0.88
C PRO A 39 3.83 0.03 0.23
N ILE A 40 4.91 -0.70 -0.03
CA ILE A 40 6.09 -0.71 0.83
C ILE A 40 7.24 -0.07 0.07
N PHE A 41 7.81 1.00 0.61
CA PHE A 41 9.00 1.66 0.07
C PHE A 41 10.24 1.03 0.70
N GLU A 42 10.93 0.21 -0.08
CA GLU A 42 12.04 -0.59 0.41
C GLU A 42 13.23 0.28 0.82
N GLY A 43 13.77 0.04 2.01
CA GLY A 43 14.93 0.77 2.55
C GLY A 43 14.65 2.23 2.91
N HIS A 44 13.38 2.66 2.89
CA HIS A 44 12.97 4.00 3.28
C HIS A 44 12.55 4.04 4.75
N ASN A 45 12.92 5.14 5.41
CA ASN A 45 12.42 5.54 6.73
C ASN A 45 11.44 6.73 6.56
N HIS A 46 10.90 7.24 7.68
CA HIS A 46 9.85 8.25 7.73
C HIS A 46 10.08 9.41 6.78
N MET A 47 9.14 9.55 5.85
CA MET A 47 9.09 10.63 4.87
C MET A 47 10.34 10.75 3.98
N GLN A 48 11.21 9.75 3.98
CA GLN A 48 12.53 9.83 3.37
C GLN A 48 12.46 10.12 1.87
N TYR A 49 11.47 9.55 1.18
CA TYR A 49 11.29 9.81 -0.25
C TYR A 49 10.88 11.27 -0.48
N GLN A 50 9.89 11.80 0.25
CA GLN A 50 9.46 13.19 0.03
C GLN A 50 10.43 14.25 0.55
N ILE A 51 11.37 13.90 1.43
CA ILE A 51 12.48 14.77 1.84
C ILE A 51 13.65 14.72 0.84
N ARG A 52 14.08 13.53 0.41
CA ARG A 52 15.29 13.38 -0.43
C ARG A 52 15.04 13.73 -1.90
N ASP A 53 13.86 13.41 -2.41
CA ASP A 53 13.45 13.69 -3.78
C ASP A 53 12.02 14.24 -3.81
N PRO A 54 11.82 15.50 -3.37
CA PRO A 54 10.50 16.12 -3.35
C PRO A 54 9.89 16.24 -4.75
N LYS A 55 10.72 16.36 -5.79
CA LYS A 55 10.25 16.40 -7.18
C LYS A 55 9.70 15.04 -7.58
N GLY A 56 10.47 13.96 -7.40
CA GLY A 56 10.00 12.61 -7.69
C GLY A 56 8.73 12.25 -6.91
N PHE A 57 8.66 12.66 -5.64
CA PHE A 57 7.45 12.47 -4.84
C PHE A 57 6.24 13.23 -5.41
N ALA A 58 6.41 14.47 -5.85
CA ALA A 58 5.35 15.24 -6.50
C ALA A 58 4.88 14.59 -7.81
N GLU A 59 5.81 14.05 -8.61
CA GLU A 59 5.50 13.30 -9.83
C GLU A 59 4.70 12.03 -9.52
N MET A 60 5.06 11.32 -8.44
CA MET A 60 4.31 10.16 -7.95
C MET A 60 2.89 10.55 -7.52
N LEU A 61 2.72 11.64 -6.77
CA LEU A 61 1.40 12.14 -6.39
C LEU A 61 0.56 12.51 -7.61
N ARG A 62 1.17 13.13 -8.64
CA ARG A 62 0.48 13.46 -9.88
C ARG A 62 -0.01 12.19 -10.59
N ALA A 63 0.84 11.17 -10.72
CA ALA A 63 0.45 9.89 -11.31
C ALA A 63 -0.75 9.26 -10.56
N VAL A 64 -0.70 9.25 -9.22
CA VAL A 64 -1.81 8.75 -8.39
C VAL A 64 -3.09 9.57 -8.61
N ALA A 65 -3.00 10.90 -8.73
CA ALA A 65 -4.16 11.74 -8.95
C ALA A 65 -4.77 11.56 -10.36
N GLU A 66 -3.94 11.32 -11.37
CA GLU A 66 -4.35 11.21 -12.77
C GLU A 66 -4.86 9.80 -13.13
N SER A 67 -4.13 8.74 -12.75
CA SER A 67 -4.44 7.36 -13.11
C SER A 67 -5.03 6.54 -11.98
N GLY A 68 -4.94 7.03 -10.74
CA GLY A 68 -5.26 6.24 -9.57
C GLY A 68 -4.25 5.13 -9.31
N GLU A 69 -3.06 5.13 -9.92
CA GLU A 69 -2.03 4.10 -9.76
C GLU A 69 -0.68 4.67 -9.34
N LEU A 70 0.14 3.83 -8.70
CA LEU A 70 1.52 4.20 -8.43
C LEU A 70 2.36 4.03 -9.70
N PRO A 71 3.28 4.97 -9.99
CA PRO A 71 4.26 4.76 -11.05
C PRO A 71 5.21 3.62 -10.67
N ASN A 72 5.91 3.08 -11.66
CA ASN A 72 6.93 2.06 -11.43
C ASN A 72 8.17 2.68 -10.74
N LEU A 73 8.18 2.66 -9.41
CA LEU A 73 9.31 3.13 -8.59
C LEU A 73 10.26 1.95 -8.28
N PRO A 74 11.58 2.13 -8.39
CA PRO A 74 12.56 1.05 -8.26
C PRO A 74 12.61 0.42 -6.85
N PHE A 75 12.10 1.12 -5.85
CA PHE A 75 12.06 0.68 -4.45
C PHE A 75 10.68 0.19 -4.00
N LEU A 76 9.68 0.13 -4.89
CA LEU A 76 8.39 -0.46 -4.56
C LEU A 76 8.52 -1.98 -4.45
N ARG A 77 8.18 -2.55 -3.30
CA ARG A 77 7.92 -3.99 -3.23
C ARG A 77 6.52 -4.27 -3.76
N ALA A 78 6.43 -5.21 -4.71
CA ALA A 78 5.15 -5.80 -5.06
C ALA A 78 4.54 -6.42 -3.79
N ASP A 79 3.28 -6.10 -3.52
CA ASP A 79 2.51 -6.83 -2.49
C ASP A 79 2.41 -8.26 -3.02
N ARG A 80 3.27 -9.17 -2.53
CA ARG A 80 3.09 -10.60 -2.76
C ARG A 80 1.79 -10.96 -2.06
N GLN A 81 0.69 -10.88 -2.80
CA GLN A 81 -0.59 -11.41 -2.39
C GLN A 81 -0.37 -12.90 -2.14
N GLY A 82 -0.65 -13.33 -0.91
CA GLY A 82 -0.91 -14.74 -0.65
C GLY A 82 -2.07 -15.15 -1.54
N LYS A 83 -1.75 -15.82 -2.66
CA LYS A 83 -2.60 -16.84 -3.24
C LYS A 83 -2.40 -18.10 -2.42
N ASP A 84 -2.88 -18.10 -1.19
CA ASP A 84 -3.06 -19.30 -0.38
C ASP A 84 -4.42 -19.10 0.31
N GLU A 85 -5.25 -20.15 0.34
CA GLU A 85 -6.62 -20.18 0.88
C GLU A 85 -7.78 -19.83 -0.08
N ALA A 86 -7.86 -20.52 -1.23
CA ALA A 86 -9.17 -20.91 -1.80
C ALA A 86 -9.01 -22.06 -2.82
N HIS A 87 -8.41 -23.18 -2.41
CA HIS A 87 -8.64 -24.44 -3.11
C HIS A 87 -8.55 -25.62 -2.14
N GLU A 88 -9.61 -25.82 -1.37
CA GLU A 88 -9.96 -27.17 -0.97
C GLU A 88 -11.46 -27.42 -1.23
N GLY A 89 -11.67 -28.10 -2.36
CA GLY A 89 -12.64 -29.16 -2.55
C GLY A 89 -13.96 -29.06 -1.81
N HIS A 90 -14.97 -28.63 -2.56
CA HIS A 90 -16.27 -29.27 -2.57
C HIS A 90 -16.12 -30.80 -2.48
N LYS A 91 -16.64 -31.43 -1.43
CA LYS A 91 -16.97 -32.86 -1.46
C LYS A 91 -18.37 -33.04 -0.89
N THR A 92 -19.32 -32.99 -1.82
CA THR A 92 -20.55 -33.78 -1.79
C THR A 92 -20.20 -35.25 -1.55
N GLU A 93 -20.72 -35.82 -0.48
CA GLU A 93 -21.64 -36.98 -0.42
C GLU A 93 -21.94 -37.32 1.05
#